data_AF-A0A7T1AZT3-F1
#
_entry.id   AF-A0A7T1AZT3-F1
#
_cell.length_a   1.000
_cell.length_b   1.000
_cell.length_c   1.000
_cell.angle_alpha   90.00
_cell.angle_beta   90.00
_cell.angle_gamma   90.00
#
_symmetry.space_group_name_H-M   'P 1'
#
loop_
_entity.id
_entity.type
_entity.pdbx_description
1 polymer ?
#
loop_
_entity_poly.entity_id
_entity_poly.type
_entity_poly.pdbx_seq_one_letter_code
_entity_poly.pdbx_strand_id
1 'polypeptide(L)' 'MTKSKLRIVFNILLAIWILGYGVIYLFTDIIDAKWSLIFVFGLVIIGVTRSVKTDDSKDNESR' A
#
# COMPACT_ATOMS: atom_id res chain seq x y z
N MET A 1 9.60 -4.43 15.47
CA MET A 1 8.46 -3.53 15.79
C MET A 1 7.23 -4.38 16.07
N THR A 2 6.45 -4.07 17.11
CA THR A 2 5.22 -4.78 17.45
C THR A 2 4.31 -4.90 16.22
N LYS A 3 3.81 -6.11 15.91
CA LYS A 3 2.95 -6.39 14.73
C LYS A 3 1.81 -5.37 14.56
N SER A 4 1.35 -4.74 15.64
CA SER A 4 0.34 -3.66 15.65
C SER A 4 0.83 -2.31 15.13
N LYS A 5 2.05 -1.86 15.49
CA LYS A 5 2.61 -0.59 15.00
C LYS A 5 2.83 -0.63 13.49
N LEU A 6 3.27 -1.78 12.98
CA LEU A 6 3.49 -1.97 11.55
C LEU A 6 2.19 -1.90 10.74
N ARG A 7 1.11 -2.50 11.25
CA ARG A 7 -0.24 -2.41 10.65
C ARG A 7 -0.74 -0.97 10.61
N ILE A 8 -0.55 -0.20 11.67
CA ILE A 8 -0.96 1.21 11.75
C ILE A 8 -0.20 2.06 10.72
N VAL A 9 1.13 1.92 10.66
CA VAL A 9 1.95 2.65 9.68
C VAL A 9 1.51 2.32 8.26
N PHE A 10 1.24 1.04 7.99
CA PHE A 10 0.78 0.60 6.67
C PHE A 10 -0.57 1.20 6.30
N ASN A 11 -1.51 1.25 7.25
CA ASN A 11 -2.84 1.79 7.02
C ASN A 11 -2.80 3.31 6.79
N ILE A 12 -1.94 4.02 7.52
CA ILE A 12 -1.69 5.46 7.31
C ILE A 12 -1.07 5.70 5.93
N LEU A 13 -0.10 4.88 5.53
CA LEU A 13 0.54 4.99 4.22
C LEU A 13 -0.49 4.76 3.11
N LEU A 14 -1.36 3.76 3.27
CA LEU A 14 -2.45 3.46 2.34
C LEU A 14 -3.43 4.63 2.22
N ALA A 15 -3.83 5.21 3.34
CA ALA A 15 -4.75 6.34 3.39
C ALA A 15 -4.18 7.56 2.67
N ILE A 16 -2.90 7.91 2.94
CA ILE A 16 -2.19 8.99 2.24
C ILE A 16 -2.13 8.72 0.74
N TRP A 17 -1.90 7.45 0.35
CA TRP A 17 -1.78 7.07 -1.05
C TRP A 17 -3.11 7.22 -1.81
N ILE A 18 -4.22 6.81 -1.20
CA ILE A 18 -5.57 6.96 -1.75
C ILE A 18 -5.97 8.44 -1.81
N LEU A 19 -5.70 9.20 -0.74
CA LEU A 19 -5.94 10.65 -0.70
C LEU A 19 -5.14 11.38 -1.77
N GLY A 20 -3.85 11.06 -1.92
CA GLY A 20 -2.99 11.65 -2.94
C GLY A 20 -3.54 11.38 -4.35
N TYR A 21 -3.93 10.13 -4.64
CA TYR A 21 -4.54 9.81 -5.92
C TYR A 21 -5.88 10.51 -6.13
N GLY A 22 -6.72 10.61 -5.10
CA GLY A 22 -8.00 11.32 -5.16
C GLY A 22 -7.87 12.82 -5.40
N VAL A 23 -6.84 13.46 -4.81
CA VAL A 23 -6.54 14.88 -5.05
C VAL A 23 -6.01 15.08 -6.47
N ILE A 24 -5.09 14.23 -6.93
CA ILE A 24 -4.64 14.27 -8.32
C ILE A 24 -5.83 14.07 -9.26
N TYR A 25 -6.74 13.15 -8.93
CA TYR A 25 -7.93 12.90 -9.72
C TYR A 25 -8.87 14.11 -9.80
N LEU A 26 -9.06 14.82 -8.68
CA LEU A 26 -9.97 15.97 -8.62
C LEU A 26 -9.41 17.21 -9.34
N PHE A 27 -8.10 17.41 -9.32
CA PHE A 27 -7.46 18.65 -9.80
C PHE A 27 -6.82 18.53 -11.17
N THR A 28 -6.67 17.32 -11.70
CA THR A 28 -6.04 17.07 -13.00
C THR A 28 -7.02 16.33 -13.89
N ASP A 29 -7.46 16.98 -14.97
CA ASP A 29 -8.20 16.35 -16.08
C ASP A 29 -7.31 15.38 -16.91
N ILE A 30 -6.01 15.33 -16.61
CA ILE A 30 -4.96 14.53 -17.29
C ILE A 30 -4.83 13.15 -16.63
N ILE A 31 -5.94 12.52 -16.26
CA ILE A 31 -5.90 11.14 -15.76
C ILE A 31 -5.84 10.20 -16.95
N ASP A 32 -4.66 10.16 -17.55
CA ASP A 32 -4.33 9.18 -18.57
C ASP A 32 -4.29 7.77 -17.98
N ALA A 33 -4.51 6.77 -18.83
CA ALA A 33 -4.42 5.35 -18.46
C ALA A 33 -3.10 4.99 -17.74
N LYS A 34 -2.03 5.77 -17.99
CA LYS A 34 -0.74 5.66 -17.31
C LYS A 34 -0.81 5.94 -15.81
N TRP A 35 -1.58 6.94 -15.37
CA TRP A 35 -1.77 7.27 -13.96
C TRP A 35 -2.59 6.20 -13.24
N SER A 36 -3.59 5.65 -13.91
CA SER A 36 -4.35 4.49 -13.40
C SER A 36 -3.45 3.26 -13.24
N LEU A 37 -2.57 2.98 -14.21
CA LEU A 37 -1.64 1.85 -14.13
C LEU A 37 -0.62 2.00 -12.99
N ILE A 38 -0.10 3.21 -12.76
CA ILE A 38 0.78 3.53 -11.63
C ILE A 38 0.06 3.33 -10.29
N PHE A 39 -1.23 3.71 -10.22
CA PHE A 39 -2.06 3.48 -9.04
C PHE A 39 -2.28 1.98 -8.76
N VAL A 40 -2.57 1.18 -9.78
CA VAL A 40 -2.70 -0.27 -9.59
C VAL A 40 -1.35 -0.89 -9.19
N PHE A 41 -0.26 -0.47 -9.82
CA PHE A 41 1.08 -1.00 -9.53
C PHE A 41 1.52 -0.74 -8.08
N GLY A 42 1.25 0.46 -7.54
CA GLY A 42 1.56 0.72 -6.14
C GLY A 42 0.66 -0.03 -5.16
N LEU A 43 -0.62 -0.27 -5.47
CA LEU A 43 -1.46 -1.17 -4.66
C LEU A 43 -0.89 -2.60 -4.65
N VAL A 44 -0.37 -3.08 -5.78
CA VAL A 44 0.26 -4.41 -5.87
C VAL A 44 1.54 -4.47 -5.03
N ILE A 45 2.43 -3.48 -5.13
CA ILE A 45 3.66 -3.43 -4.31
C ILE A 45 3.32 -3.45 -2.82
N ILE A 46 2.33 -2.66 -2.42
CA ILE A 46 1.81 -2.60 -1.05
C ILE A 46 1.24 -3.97 -0.63
N GLY A 47 0.43 -4.60 -1.48
CA GLY A 47 -0.15 -5.92 -1.23
C GLY A 47 0.92 -7.03 -1.09
N VAL A 48 1.92 -7.03 -1.96
CA VAL A 48 3.05 -7.97 -1.93
C VAL A 48 3.92 -7.75 -0.69
N THR A 49 4.24 -6.49 -0.38
CA THR A 49 5.00 -6.14 0.84
C THR A 49 4.29 -6.59 2.10
N ARG A 50 2.94 -6.49 2.13
CA ARG A 50 2.12 -6.99 3.23
C ARG A 50 2.12 -8.52 3.30
N SER A 51 2.04 -9.19 2.16
CA SER A 51 2.02 -10.66 2.07
C SER A 51 3.34 -11.26 2.54
N VAL A 52 4.47 -10.76 2.04
CA VAL A 52 5.82 -11.18 2.47
C VAL A 52 6.02 -11.03 3.98
N LYS A 53 5.66 -9.88 4.55
CA LYS A 53 5.75 -9.66 6.01
C LYS A 53 4.84 -10.56 6.85
N THR A 54 3.77 -11.07 6.25
CA THR A 54 2.84 -11.97 6.93
C THR A 54 3.39 -13.41 6.94
N ASP A 55 4.14 -13.80 5.91
CA ASP A 55 4.79 -15.12 5.83
C ASP A 55 6.05 -15.18 6.71
N ASP A 56 6.86 -14.12 6.73
CA ASP A 56 8.01 -13.94 7.65
C ASP A 56 7.63 -13.90 9.14
N SER A 57 6.35 -13.97 9.47
CA SER A 57 5.88 -13.99 10.87
C SER A 57 5.18 -15.28 11.27
N LYS A 58 5.15 -16.28 10.39
CA LYS A 58 4.69 -17.64 10.67
C LYS A 58 5.83 -18.66 10.78
N ASP A 59 6.95 -18.45 10.10
CA ASP A 59 8.10 -19.38 10.14
C ASP A 59 8.81 -19.37 11.51
N ASN A 60 8.85 -18.20 12.15
CA ASN A 60 9.67 -17.93 13.35
C ASN A 60 8.97 -18.35 14.66
N GLU A 61 7.73 -18.83 14.61
CA GLU A 61 6.97 -19.29 15.78
C GLU A 61 6.95 -20.83 15.87
N SER A 62 7.55 -21.54 14.90
CA SER A 62 7.61 -23.01 14.88
C SER A 62 9.00 -23.61 15.16
N ARG A 63 9.98 -22.79 15.58
CA ARG A 63 11.37 -23.24 15.81
C ARG A 63 11.83 -23.05 17.24
#